data_AF-A0A5J5DDK5-F1
#
_entry.id   AF-A0A5J5DDK5-F1
#
_cell.length_a   1.000
_cell.length_b   1.000
_cell.length_c   1.000
_cell.angle_alpha   90.00
_cell.angle_beta   90.00
_cell.angle_gamma   90.00
#
_symmetry.space_group_name_H-M   'P 1'
#
loop_
_entity.id
_entity.type
_entity.pdbx_description
1 polymer ?
#
loop_
_entity_poly.entity_id
_entity_poly.type
_entity_poly.pdbx_seq_one_letter_code
_entity_poly.pdbx_strand_id
1 'polypeptide(L)'
;HGTRCAGEVAAAADNGVCGVGVAYNAKIGGVRMLDGEVTDVVEAHSLSLNPQHIHIYSASWGPEDDGKSLDGPAKLAKEAFLQGITKGRDGQGSIFVWASGNGGREQDSCNCDGYTNSIYTLSISSTTQSGNVPWYSEPCSSTLATTFSSGNPGEKQIVGVHAHSNFEHLRFC
;
A
#
# COMPACT_ATOMS: atom_id res chain seq x y z
N HIS A 1 -11.16 -2.83 -2.79
CA HIS A 1 -9.99 -2.10 -2.27
C HIS A 1 -9.12 -1.58 -3.42
N GLY A 2 -8.45 -2.43 -4.20
CA GLY A 2 -7.53 -2.01 -5.28
C GLY A 2 -8.03 -0.96 -6.29
N THR A 3 -9.31 -0.97 -6.69
CA THR A 3 -9.87 0.07 -7.58
C THR A 3 -9.81 1.48 -6.97
N ARG A 4 -10.03 1.59 -5.65
CA ARG A 4 -9.97 2.88 -4.96
C ARG A 4 -8.51 3.37 -4.89
N CYS A 5 -7.55 2.50 -4.55
CA CYS A 5 -6.11 2.81 -4.59
C CYS A 5 -5.64 3.24 -5.98
N ALA A 6 -6.09 2.55 -7.04
CA ALA A 6 -5.75 2.91 -8.42
C ALA A 6 -6.25 4.32 -8.78
N GLY A 7 -7.43 4.70 -8.26
CA GLY A 7 -7.98 6.04 -8.44
C GLY A 7 -7.14 7.13 -7.76
N GLU A 8 -6.63 6.87 -6.56
CA GLU A 8 -5.75 7.80 -5.83
C GLU A 8 -4.47 8.11 -6.61
N VAL A 9 -3.91 7.10 -7.28
CA VAL A 9 -2.70 7.27 -8.09
C VAL A 9 -3.01 7.95 -9.42
N ALA A 10 -3.99 7.46 -10.18
CA ALA A 10 -4.12 7.79 -11.61
C ALA A 10 -5.57 7.93 -12.12
N ALA A 11 -6.52 8.33 -11.27
CA ALA A 11 -7.83 8.77 -11.79
C ALA A 11 -7.64 9.92 -12.79
N ALA A 12 -8.32 9.84 -13.93
CA ALA A 12 -8.17 10.80 -15.02
C ALA A 12 -8.68 12.19 -14.62
N ALA A 13 -7.96 13.23 -15.07
CA ALA A 13 -8.36 14.62 -14.91
C ALA A 13 -9.35 15.05 -16.01
N ASP A 14 -10.09 16.14 -15.75
CA ASP A 14 -10.86 16.90 -16.75
C ASP A 14 -11.88 16.11 -17.60
N ASN A 15 -12.42 15.01 -17.07
CA ASN A 15 -13.38 14.15 -17.76
C ASN A 15 -14.82 14.24 -17.19
N GLY A 16 -15.04 15.06 -16.15
CA GLY A 16 -16.34 15.22 -15.50
C GLY A 16 -16.79 14.01 -14.65
N VAL A 17 -15.90 13.08 -14.32
CA VAL A 17 -16.20 11.86 -13.55
C VAL A 17 -15.38 11.80 -12.26
N CYS A 18 -16.07 11.76 -11.12
CA CYS A 18 -15.44 11.61 -9.79
C CYS A 18 -14.37 12.69 -9.48
N GLY A 19 -13.13 12.28 -9.17
CA GLY A 19 -12.01 13.15 -8.82
C GLY A 19 -10.78 12.90 -9.72
N VAL A 20 -9.60 13.31 -9.24
CA VAL A 20 -8.33 13.24 -9.98
C VAL A 20 -7.26 12.51 -9.17
N GLY A 21 -6.44 11.70 -9.83
CA GLY A 21 -5.31 11.01 -9.21
C GLY A 21 -4.10 11.93 -9.07
N VAL A 22 -3.22 11.62 -8.12
CA VAL A 22 -1.97 12.39 -7.89
C VAL A 22 -1.12 12.47 -9.16
N ALA A 23 -1.04 11.36 -9.89
CA ALA A 23 -0.35 11.23 -11.17
C ALA A 23 -1.35 10.87 -12.28
N TYR A 24 -2.34 11.74 -12.50
CA TYR A 24 -3.45 11.53 -13.45
C TYR A 24 -3.06 11.25 -14.92
N ASN A 25 -1.80 11.49 -15.30
CA ASN A 25 -1.25 11.15 -16.62
C ASN A 25 -0.43 9.83 -16.64
N ALA A 26 -0.29 9.15 -15.49
CA ALA A 26 0.43 7.89 -15.39
C ALA A 26 -0.42 6.72 -15.95
N LYS A 27 0.27 5.64 -16.33
CA LYS A 27 -0.39 4.36 -16.60
C LYS A 27 -0.61 3.62 -15.29
N ILE A 28 -1.78 3.01 -15.13
CA ILE A 28 -2.14 2.24 -13.95
C ILE A 28 -2.61 0.84 -14.33
N GLY A 29 -2.25 -0.15 -13.53
CA GLY A 29 -2.67 -1.53 -13.66
C GLY A 29 -2.97 -2.12 -12.27
N GLY A 30 -3.48 -3.34 -12.23
CA GLY A 30 -3.79 -4.01 -10.97
C GLY A 30 -3.47 -5.50 -11.03
N VAL A 31 -2.92 -6.02 -9.92
CA VAL A 31 -2.67 -7.45 -9.72
C VAL A 31 -3.69 -7.96 -8.70
N ARG A 32 -4.63 -8.81 -9.13
CA ARG A 32 -5.61 -9.43 -8.23
C ARG A 32 -4.97 -10.66 -7.60
N MET A 33 -4.44 -10.50 -6.39
CA MET A 33 -3.74 -11.56 -5.65
C MET A 33 -4.29 -11.84 -4.25
N LEU A 34 -5.14 -10.95 -3.70
CA LEU A 34 -5.74 -11.08 -2.36
C LEU A 34 -7.12 -11.74 -2.33
N ASP A 35 -7.67 -12.13 -3.48
CA ASP A 35 -9.02 -12.70 -3.59
C ASP A 35 -8.95 -14.22 -3.74
N GLY A 36 -8.34 -14.85 -2.74
CA GLY A 36 -8.02 -16.28 -2.69
C GLY A 36 -6.95 -16.59 -1.65
N GLU A 37 -6.45 -17.83 -1.66
CA GLU A 37 -5.32 -18.23 -0.83
C GLU A 37 -4.04 -17.50 -1.26
N VAL A 38 -3.46 -16.75 -0.33
CA VAL A 38 -2.21 -16.00 -0.55
C VAL A 38 -1.05 -16.85 -0.05
N THR A 39 -0.31 -17.44 -0.99
CA THR A 39 0.90 -18.23 -0.70
C THR A 39 2.16 -17.45 -1.06
N ASP A 40 3.32 -17.86 -0.56
CA ASP A 40 4.64 -17.28 -0.90
C ASP A 40 4.86 -17.18 -2.43
N VAL A 41 4.38 -18.16 -3.20
CA VAL A 41 4.44 -18.14 -4.66
C VAL A 41 3.56 -17.02 -5.24
N VAL A 42 2.33 -16.86 -4.74
CA VAL A 42 1.40 -15.81 -5.20
C VAL A 42 1.98 -14.42 -4.93
N GLU A 43 2.56 -14.22 -3.75
CA GLU A 43 3.27 -12.99 -3.39
C GLU A 43 4.46 -12.73 -4.32
N ALA A 44 5.35 -13.71 -4.48
CA ALA A 44 6.54 -13.59 -5.31
C ALA A 44 6.20 -13.28 -6.78
N HIS A 45 5.20 -13.94 -7.35
CA HIS A 45 4.73 -13.67 -8.71
C HIS A 45 4.12 -12.27 -8.85
N SER A 46 3.42 -11.79 -7.81
CA SER A 46 2.84 -10.44 -7.81
C SER A 46 3.92 -9.36 -7.73
N LEU A 47 4.91 -9.54 -6.86
CA LEU A 47 6.04 -8.62 -6.66
C LEU A 47 7.00 -8.59 -7.86
N SER A 48 7.08 -9.67 -8.63
CA SER A 48 7.95 -9.80 -9.80
C SER A 48 7.23 -9.62 -11.14
N LEU A 49 5.98 -9.14 -11.14
CA LEU A 49 5.23 -8.94 -12.38
C LEU A 49 5.88 -7.85 -13.24
N ASN A 50 6.33 -8.21 -14.45
CA ASN A 50 6.81 -7.27 -15.48
C ASN A 50 7.71 -6.14 -14.96
N PRO A 51 8.84 -6.44 -14.29
CA PRO A 51 9.64 -5.45 -13.55
C PRO A 51 10.40 -4.47 -14.45
N GLN A 52 10.42 -4.72 -15.77
CA GLN A 52 10.96 -3.79 -16.76
C GLN A 52 9.90 -2.83 -17.31
N HIS A 53 8.62 -3.08 -17.02
CA HIS A 53 7.50 -2.24 -17.45
C HIS A 53 6.88 -1.48 -16.27
N ILE A 54 6.71 -2.17 -15.14
CA ILE A 54 6.14 -1.60 -13.92
C ILE A 54 7.26 -0.92 -13.14
N HIS A 55 7.07 0.36 -12.84
CA HIS A 55 8.06 1.13 -12.11
C HIS A 55 7.83 1.08 -10.60
N ILE A 56 6.56 1.21 -10.19
CA ILE A 56 6.16 1.33 -8.80
C ILE A 56 5.08 0.28 -8.51
N TYR A 57 5.26 -0.44 -7.41
CA TYR A 57 4.31 -1.36 -6.83
C TYR A 57 3.80 -0.73 -5.54
N SER A 58 2.49 -0.63 -5.35
CA SER A 58 1.86 -0.14 -4.12
C SER A 58 1.04 -1.28 -3.52
N ALA A 59 1.29 -1.56 -2.25
CA ALA A 59 0.71 -2.68 -1.52
C ALA A 59 0.45 -2.32 -0.06
N SER A 60 -0.57 -2.94 0.51
CA SER A 60 -1.00 -2.70 1.89
C SER A 60 -1.45 -4.00 2.58
N TRP A 61 -0.80 -5.11 2.22
CA TRP A 61 -1.03 -6.42 2.79
C TRP A 61 0.20 -6.86 3.58
N GLY A 62 0.00 -7.76 4.54
CA GLY A 62 1.01 -8.21 5.48
C GLY A 62 0.39 -9.23 6.44
N PRO A 63 1.05 -9.49 7.58
CA PRO A 63 0.48 -10.25 8.69
C PRO A 63 -0.82 -9.62 9.21
N GLU A 64 -1.52 -10.32 10.09
CA GLU A 64 -2.70 -9.76 10.74
C GLU A 64 -2.29 -8.65 11.72
N ASP A 65 -2.92 -7.47 11.60
CA ASP A 65 -2.69 -6.29 12.44
C ASP A 65 -3.33 -6.44 13.84
N ASP A 66 -3.04 -7.54 14.55
CA ASP A 66 -3.69 -7.95 15.81
C ASP A 66 -2.86 -7.67 17.08
N GLY A 67 -1.69 -7.03 16.92
CA GLY A 67 -0.77 -6.73 18.01
C GLY A 67 -0.04 -7.95 18.58
N LYS A 68 -0.12 -9.11 17.91
CA LYS A 68 0.46 -10.39 18.38
C LYS A 68 1.23 -11.12 17.29
N SER A 69 0.89 -10.88 16.03
CA SER A 69 1.53 -11.48 14.87
C SER A 69 2.96 -10.95 14.70
N LEU A 70 3.87 -11.86 14.36
CA LEU A 70 5.26 -11.54 14.00
C LEU A 70 5.62 -12.40 12.79
N ASP A 71 5.48 -11.83 11.60
CA ASP A 71 5.66 -12.55 10.35
C ASP A 71 6.10 -11.61 9.22
N GLY A 72 6.41 -12.15 8.04
CA GLY A 72 6.83 -11.36 6.89
C GLY A 72 7.06 -12.21 5.66
N PRO A 73 7.71 -11.66 4.62
CA PRO A 73 7.87 -12.38 3.36
C PRO A 73 8.63 -13.69 3.56
N ALA A 74 8.07 -14.76 3.03
CA ALA A 74 8.72 -16.06 2.95
C ALA A 74 9.81 -16.03 1.86
N LYS A 75 10.38 -17.20 1.52
CA LYS A 75 11.62 -17.27 0.74
C LYS A 75 11.45 -16.66 -0.65
N LEU A 76 10.39 -17.00 -1.36
CA LEU A 76 10.19 -16.57 -2.73
C LEU A 76 9.84 -15.08 -2.79
N ALA A 77 9.01 -14.58 -1.86
CA ALA A 77 8.70 -13.16 -1.76
C ALA A 77 9.95 -12.32 -1.43
N LYS A 78 10.82 -12.79 -0.52
CA LYS A 78 12.13 -12.16 -0.24
C LYS A 78 13.02 -12.13 -1.47
N GLU A 79 13.09 -13.23 -2.21
CA GLU A 79 13.84 -13.30 -3.47
C GLU A 79 13.26 -12.34 -4.52
N ALA A 80 11.93 -12.23 -4.62
CA ALA A 80 11.26 -11.30 -5.53
C ALA A 80 11.57 -9.84 -5.21
N PHE A 81 11.58 -9.43 -3.92
CA PHE A 81 12.03 -8.10 -3.52
C PHE A 81 13.48 -7.84 -3.94
N LEU A 82 14.39 -8.78 -3.64
CA LEU A 82 15.80 -8.63 -3.98
C LEU A 82 16.02 -8.55 -5.50
N GLN A 83 15.33 -9.38 -6.30
CA GLN A 83 15.38 -9.28 -7.76
C GLN A 83 14.79 -7.97 -8.27
N GLY A 84 13.67 -7.52 -7.68
CA GLY A 84 13.02 -6.26 -8.02
C GLY A 84 13.96 -5.07 -7.85
N ILE A 85 14.54 -4.90 -6.66
CA ILE A 85 15.42 -3.77 -6.35
C ILE A 85 16.78 -3.84 -7.07
N THR A 86 17.24 -5.03 -7.50
CA THR A 86 18.52 -5.16 -8.20
C THR A 86 18.41 -5.12 -9.72
N LYS A 87 17.31 -5.62 -10.29
CA LYS A 87 17.17 -5.82 -11.75
C LYS A 87 15.98 -5.11 -12.36
N GLY A 88 14.98 -4.72 -11.58
CA GLY A 88 13.82 -3.98 -12.09
C GLY A 88 14.21 -2.62 -12.68
N ARG A 89 13.35 -2.08 -13.55
CA ARG A 89 13.54 -0.76 -14.20
C ARG A 89 14.91 -0.60 -14.85
N ASP A 90 15.29 -1.57 -15.69
CA ASP A 90 16.57 -1.66 -16.39
C ASP A 90 17.78 -1.58 -15.43
N GLY A 91 17.66 -2.19 -14.25
CA GLY A 91 18.68 -2.19 -13.20
C GLY A 91 18.67 -0.99 -12.27
N GLN A 92 17.71 -0.06 -12.40
CA GLN A 92 17.52 1.04 -11.44
C GLN A 92 16.83 0.61 -10.14
N GLY A 93 16.24 -0.59 -10.13
CA GLY A 93 15.49 -1.14 -9.01
C GLY A 93 14.01 -0.75 -9.03
N SER A 94 13.14 -1.75 -8.92
CA SER A 94 11.70 -1.56 -8.67
C SER A 94 11.47 -0.79 -7.38
N ILE A 95 10.45 0.05 -7.37
CA ILE A 95 10.05 0.83 -6.19
C ILE A 95 8.84 0.13 -5.56
N PHE A 96 8.99 -0.34 -4.33
CA PHE A 96 7.89 -0.94 -3.56
C PHE A 96 7.44 0.04 -2.48
N VAL A 97 6.21 0.53 -2.58
CA VAL A 97 5.58 1.39 -1.57
C VAL A 97 4.65 0.54 -0.72
N TRP A 98 4.78 0.65 0.59
CA TRP A 98 4.05 -0.19 1.54
C TRP A 98 3.32 0.64 2.58
N ALA A 99 2.08 0.27 2.86
CA ALA A 99 1.35 0.77 4.02
C ALA A 99 1.94 0.21 5.32
N SER A 100 2.08 1.06 6.34
CA SER A 100 2.63 0.66 7.65
C SER A 100 1.67 -0.08 8.58
N GLY A 101 0.49 -0.53 8.13
CA GLY A 101 -0.48 -1.27 8.97
C GLY A 101 -1.61 -0.44 9.59
N ASN A 102 -2.64 -1.13 10.12
CA ASN A 102 -3.87 -0.58 10.68
C ASN A 102 -4.18 -1.04 12.14
N GLY A 103 -3.21 -1.66 12.81
CA GLY A 103 -3.30 -2.29 14.14
C GLY A 103 -3.19 -1.36 15.34
N GLY A 104 -3.26 -0.03 15.14
CA GLY A 104 -3.07 0.94 16.22
C GLY A 104 -4.01 0.75 17.44
N ARG A 105 -5.23 0.23 17.24
CA ARG A 105 -6.15 -0.10 18.35
C ARG A 105 -5.72 -1.31 19.16
N GLU A 106 -5.07 -2.26 18.51
CA GLU A 106 -4.57 -3.49 19.13
C GLU A 106 -3.17 -3.28 19.74
N GLN A 107 -2.66 -2.04 19.69
CA GLN A 107 -1.32 -1.65 20.14
C GLN A 107 -0.22 -2.37 19.36
N ASP A 108 -0.46 -2.61 18.07
CA ASP A 108 0.51 -3.23 17.19
C ASP A 108 1.72 -2.32 16.91
N SER A 109 2.83 -2.94 16.53
CA SER A 109 4.04 -2.26 16.08
C SER A 109 4.46 -2.81 14.73
N CYS A 110 4.47 -1.93 13.73
CA CYS A 110 4.83 -2.30 12.37
C CYS A 110 6.28 -2.81 12.17
N ASN A 111 7.14 -2.78 13.20
CA ASN A 111 8.41 -3.52 13.16
C ASN A 111 8.19 -5.07 13.17
N CYS A 112 7.01 -5.53 13.60
CA CYS A 112 6.59 -6.94 13.62
C CYS A 112 6.06 -7.43 12.26
N ASP A 113 5.79 -6.52 11.33
CA ASP A 113 5.49 -6.84 9.94
C ASP A 113 6.78 -6.76 9.10
N GLY A 114 7.26 -7.91 8.63
CA GLY A 114 8.47 -8.02 7.83
C GLY A 114 8.35 -7.45 6.41
N TYR A 115 7.16 -7.13 5.92
CA TYR A 115 6.97 -6.39 4.67
C TYR A 115 7.32 -4.92 4.87
N THR A 116 6.61 -4.24 5.78
CA THR A 116 6.85 -2.81 6.07
C THR A 116 8.21 -2.56 6.75
N ASN A 117 8.73 -3.51 7.52
CA ASN A 117 10.07 -3.44 8.14
C ASN A 117 11.22 -3.79 7.17
N SER A 118 10.92 -4.07 5.90
CA SER A 118 11.93 -4.38 4.89
C SER A 118 12.67 -3.13 4.42
N ILE A 119 13.99 -3.21 4.27
CA ILE A 119 14.79 -2.15 3.64
C ILE A 119 14.48 -1.97 2.15
N TYR A 120 13.76 -2.92 1.54
CA TYR A 120 13.37 -2.88 0.12
C TYR A 120 12.05 -2.17 -0.12
N THR A 121 11.32 -1.83 0.95
CA THR A 121 10.03 -1.14 0.87
C THR A 121 10.13 0.28 1.39
N LEU A 122 9.45 1.19 0.71
CA LEU A 122 9.19 2.54 1.18
C LEU A 122 7.91 2.52 2.02
N SER A 123 8.07 2.34 3.34
CA SER A 123 6.95 2.29 4.28
C SER A 123 6.38 3.69 4.55
N ILE A 124 5.06 3.82 4.39
CA ILE A 124 4.30 5.06 4.54
C ILE A 124 3.25 4.86 5.63
N SER A 125 3.11 5.83 6.53
CA SER A 125 2.05 5.90 7.54
C SER A 125 0.98 6.96 7.20
N SER A 126 -0.03 7.08 8.05
CA SER A 126 -1.17 8.00 7.87
C SER A 126 -1.15 9.19 8.84
N THR A 127 -1.65 10.33 8.38
CA THR A 127 -2.06 11.46 9.22
C THR A 127 -3.49 11.89 8.90
N THR A 128 -4.23 12.37 9.91
CA THR A 128 -5.59 12.87 9.70
C THR A 128 -5.58 14.24 9.01
N GLN A 129 -6.75 14.71 8.57
CA GLN A 129 -6.90 16.07 8.04
C GLN A 129 -6.35 17.15 9.00
N SER A 130 -6.53 16.95 10.31
CA SER A 130 -6.08 17.88 11.34
C SER A 130 -4.59 17.71 11.71
N GLY A 131 -3.84 16.85 11.01
CA GLY A 131 -2.43 16.59 11.30
C GLY A 131 -2.20 15.71 12.54
N ASN A 132 -3.22 14.98 13.00
CA ASN A 132 -3.10 14.09 14.14
C ASN A 132 -2.71 12.67 13.70
N VAL A 133 -2.23 11.86 14.65
CA VAL A 133 -2.03 10.43 14.46
C VAL A 133 -3.41 9.74 14.45
N PRO A 134 -3.81 9.06 13.37
CA PRO A 134 -5.08 8.36 13.32
C PRO A 134 -5.10 7.15 14.25
N TRP A 135 -6.29 6.78 14.73
CA TRP A 135 -6.49 5.69 15.69
C TRP A 135 -6.04 4.31 15.22
N TYR A 136 -5.87 4.11 13.91
CA TYR A 136 -5.43 2.86 13.30
C TYR A 136 -3.93 2.84 13.01
N SER A 137 -3.21 3.97 13.08
CA SER A 137 -1.80 4.03 12.72
C SER A 137 -0.94 3.20 13.68
N GLU A 138 -0.02 2.42 13.13
CA GLU A 138 0.99 1.70 13.90
C GLU A 138 2.30 2.51 13.96
N PRO A 139 2.91 2.65 15.14
CA PRO A 139 4.22 3.28 15.27
C PRO A 139 5.35 2.25 15.10
N CYS A 140 6.35 2.60 14.30
CA CYS A 140 7.61 1.85 14.21
C CYS A 140 8.75 2.71 13.67
N SER A 141 9.98 2.22 13.81
CA SER A 141 11.19 2.87 13.32
C SER A 141 11.43 2.69 11.82
N SER A 142 10.73 1.75 11.18
CA SER A 142 10.88 1.44 9.76
C SER A 142 10.07 2.36 8.84
N THR A 143 9.02 3.03 9.36
CA THR A 143 8.27 4.04 8.59
C THR A 143 9.18 5.17 8.13
N LEU A 144 9.10 5.50 6.83
CA LEU A 144 9.91 6.57 6.24
C LEU A 144 9.19 7.91 6.17
N ALA A 145 7.88 7.90 5.91
CA ALA A 145 7.10 9.12 5.69
C ALA A 145 5.62 8.93 6.02
N THR A 146 4.84 9.99 5.87
CA THR A 146 3.41 10.01 6.18
C THR A 146 2.63 10.76 5.10
N THR A 147 1.43 10.27 4.77
CA THR A 147 0.49 10.96 3.88
C THR A 147 -0.88 11.07 4.54
N PHE A 148 -1.76 11.90 3.97
CA PHE A 148 -3.12 12.04 4.48
C PHE A 148 -3.94 10.77 4.25
N SER A 149 -4.77 10.40 5.23
CA SER A 149 -5.79 9.36 5.06
C SER A 149 -7.05 9.73 5.88
N SER A 150 -7.84 8.74 6.29
CA SER A 150 -9.04 8.93 7.11
C SER A 150 -8.73 9.31 8.56
N GLY A 151 -9.67 9.99 9.22
CA GLY A 151 -9.55 10.41 10.62
C GLY A 151 -10.82 10.12 11.43
N ASN A 152 -11.07 10.94 12.45
CA ASN A 152 -12.27 10.88 13.26
C ASN A 152 -13.52 11.32 12.47
N PRO A 153 -14.73 10.96 12.94
CA PRO A 153 -15.97 11.46 12.34
C PRO A 153 -15.96 12.99 12.23
N GLY A 154 -16.21 13.52 11.03
CA GLY A 154 -16.18 14.95 10.74
C GLY A 154 -14.89 15.44 10.08
N GLU A 155 -13.80 14.65 10.09
CA GLU A 155 -12.60 14.96 9.31
C GLU A 155 -12.79 14.55 7.83
N LYS A 156 -12.27 15.36 6.92
CA LYS A 156 -12.13 15.01 5.51
C LYS A 156 -11.16 13.84 5.36
N GLN A 157 -11.41 13.02 4.36
CA GLN A 157 -10.62 11.83 4.04
C GLN A 157 -10.35 11.81 2.53
N ILE A 158 -9.32 11.06 2.12
CA ILE A 158 -9.11 10.78 0.70
C ILE A 158 -10.31 9.99 0.17
N VAL A 159 -10.87 10.46 -0.94
CA VAL A 159 -12.05 9.85 -1.56
C VAL A 159 -11.59 9.00 -2.74
N GLY A 160 -11.75 7.69 -2.62
CA GLY A 160 -11.44 6.75 -3.71
C GLY A 160 -12.52 6.72 -4.79
N VAL A 161 -12.10 6.40 -6.02
CA VAL A 161 -13.02 6.19 -7.15
C VAL A 161 -13.65 4.79 -7.03
N HIS A 162 -14.98 4.71 -7.14
CA HIS A 162 -15.72 3.44 -7.11
C HIS A 162 -16.73 3.39 -8.27
N ALA A 163 -16.84 2.25 -8.96
CA ALA A 163 -17.88 2.00 -9.97
C ALA A 163 -19.31 1.90 -9.38
N HIS A 164 -19.45 1.77 -8.05
CA HIS A 164 -20.74 1.71 -7.36
C HIS A 164 -20.84 2.80 -6.29
N SER A 165 -22.00 3.47 -6.24
CA SER A 165 -22.35 4.71 -5.53
C SER A 165 -22.30 4.66 -3.99
N ASN A 166 -21.71 3.63 -3.38
CA ASN A 166 -21.53 3.55 -1.94
C ASN A 166 -20.08 3.88 -1.59
N PHE A 167 -19.90 5.06 -0.98
CA PHE A 167 -18.67 5.48 -0.33
C PHE A 167 -18.49 4.63 0.94
N GLU A 168 -17.63 3.62 0.91
CA GLU A 168 -17.09 3.06 2.15
C GLU A 168 -15.68 3.59 2.38
N HIS A 169 -15.33 3.74 3.64
CA HIS A 169 -14.06 4.28 4.13
C HIS A 169 -12.88 3.49 3.57
N LEU A 170 -11.99 4.18 2.87
CA LEU A 170 -10.68 3.65 2.60
C LEU A 170 -9.77 4.00 3.78
N ARG A 171 -9.14 3.00 4.36
CA ARG A 171 -8.27 3.19 5.53
C ARG A 171 -6.82 3.39 5.13
N PHE A 172 -6.34 2.68 4.10
CA PHE A 172 -5.00 2.90 3.57
C PHE A 172 -4.74 2.19 2.22
N CYS A 173 -3.91 2.82 1.38
CA CYS A 173 -3.20 2.35 0.19
C CYS A 173 -1.77 2.95 0.26
#